data_AF-A0A4V2G346-F1
#
_entry.id   AF-A0A4V2G346-F1
#
_cell.length_a   1.000
_cell.length_b   1.000
_cell.length_c   1.000
_cell.angle_alpha   90.00
_cell.angle_beta   90.00
_cell.angle_gamma   90.00
#
_symmetry.space_group_name_H-M   'P 1'
#
loop_
_entity.id
_entity.type
_entity.pdbx_description
1 polymer ?
#
loop_
_entity_poly.entity_id
_entity_poly.type
_entity_poly.pdbx_seq_one_letter_code
_entity_poly.pdbx_strand_id
1 'polypeptide(L)'
;MARKLKWRHDLHNIMKHVENSKTETWRRVDLEIAFNVSRPAAQRIMRAIGNIDNIGGTHAISRDSVITYLEHLIEAEDPTEAHLRRLQNLEPAPRHRKIQGTVPNDLHSVMVSSLPPNIVLKPGGIEVTGSDFKHVMENLLILARVLQNDTETAAQLIDPPKNRTPSIDYELKTMFNDLRVREAAYQAAQTEKQKA
;
A
#
# COMPACT_ATOMS: atom_id res chain seq x y z
N MET A 1 9.23 -12.11 -42.82
CA MET A 1 10.01 -10.87 -42.68
C MET A 1 9.31 -9.94 -41.70
N ALA A 2 9.98 -9.55 -40.61
CA ALA A 2 9.40 -8.61 -39.64
C ALA A 2 9.16 -7.25 -40.32
N ARG A 3 7.98 -6.66 -40.11
CA ARG A 3 7.63 -5.35 -40.68
C ARG A 3 8.50 -4.28 -40.03
N LYS A 4 9.31 -3.59 -40.83
CA LYS A 4 10.20 -2.50 -40.39
C LYS A 4 9.39 -1.39 -39.69
N LEU A 5 9.91 -0.88 -38.57
CA LEU A 5 9.30 0.22 -37.84
C LEU A 5 9.36 1.50 -38.67
N LYS A 6 8.24 2.19 -38.84
CA LYS A 6 8.16 3.40 -39.68
C LYS A 6 8.92 4.59 -39.09
N TRP A 7 8.90 4.72 -37.77
CA TRP A 7 9.49 5.82 -36.99
C TRP A 7 10.98 5.63 -36.66
N ARG A 8 11.61 4.54 -37.12
CA ARG A 8 13.03 4.26 -36.82
C ARG A 8 14.00 5.32 -37.37
N HIS A 9 13.60 6.00 -38.44
CA HIS A 9 14.43 7.01 -39.09
C HIS A 9 14.34 8.36 -38.36
N ASP A 10 13.33 8.53 -37.51
CA ASP A 10 13.06 9.78 -36.78
C ASP A 10 13.53 9.72 -35.33
N LEU A 11 14.25 8.66 -34.91
CA LEU A 11 14.65 8.44 -33.52
C LEU A 11 15.31 9.66 -32.87
N HIS A 12 16.26 10.30 -33.56
CA HIS A 12 16.92 11.51 -33.05
C HIS A 12 15.99 12.72 -32.92
N ASN A 13 15.01 12.85 -33.82
CA ASN A 13 14.01 13.91 -33.75
C ASN A 13 13.03 13.68 -32.60
N ILE A 14 12.62 12.42 -32.41
CA ILE A 14 11.77 11.99 -31.30
C ILE A 14 12.50 12.21 -29.97
N MET A 15 13.78 11.85 -29.89
CA MET A 15 14.62 12.07 -28.71
C MET A 15 14.66 13.56 -28.32
N LYS A 16 15.00 14.44 -29.27
CA LYS A 16 14.99 15.89 -29.03
C LYS A 16 13.61 16.40 -28.61
N HIS A 17 12.54 15.85 -29.15
CA HIS A 17 11.18 16.24 -28.76
C HIS A 17 10.87 15.83 -27.31
N VAL A 18 11.27 14.62 -26.91
CA VAL A 18 11.07 14.09 -25.55
C VAL A 18 11.91 14.88 -24.54
N GLU A 19 13.19 15.15 -24.84
CA GLU A 19 14.10 15.93 -23.99
C GLU A 19 13.59 17.35 -23.73
N ASN A 20 13.08 18.01 -24.77
CA ASN A 20 12.56 19.38 -24.66
C ASN A 20 11.14 19.45 -24.09
N SER A 21 10.51 18.31 -23.79
CA SER A 21 9.18 18.28 -23.20
C SER A 21 9.21 18.65 -21.73
N LYS A 22 8.28 19.53 -21.34
CA LYS A 22 8.03 19.89 -19.93
C LYS A 22 7.25 18.81 -19.18
N THR A 23 6.70 17.82 -19.88
CA THR A 23 5.89 16.76 -19.29
C THR A 23 6.78 15.63 -18.80
N GLU A 24 6.78 15.38 -17.50
CA GLU A 24 7.52 14.26 -16.88
C GLU A 24 6.79 12.92 -17.02
N THR A 25 5.47 12.94 -17.13
CA THR A 25 4.62 11.75 -17.12
C THR A 25 3.95 11.56 -18.47
N TRP A 26 4.40 10.56 -19.23
CA TRP A 26 3.97 10.30 -20.60
C TRP A 26 2.89 9.23 -20.65
N ARG A 27 1.77 9.57 -21.27
CA ARG A 27 0.65 8.67 -21.52
C ARG A 27 0.73 8.11 -22.93
N ARG A 28 -0.14 7.14 -23.20
CA ARG A 28 -0.33 6.57 -24.54
C ARG A 28 -0.47 7.64 -25.64
N VAL A 29 -1.25 8.69 -25.38
CA VAL A 29 -1.54 9.75 -26.38
C VAL A 29 -0.28 10.55 -26.71
N ASP A 30 0.55 10.84 -25.70
CA ASP A 30 1.82 11.56 -25.90
C ASP A 30 2.77 10.76 -26.79
N LEU A 31 2.80 9.44 -26.63
CA LEU A 31 3.58 8.55 -27.50
C LEU A 31 3.00 8.42 -28.91
N GLU A 32 1.67 8.51 -29.09
CA GLU A 32 1.06 8.54 -30.42
C GLU A 32 1.51 9.79 -31.19
N ILE A 33 1.55 10.93 -30.51
CA ILE A 33 1.97 12.21 -31.09
C ILE A 33 3.47 12.19 -31.37
N ALA A 34 4.30 11.84 -30.38
CA ALA A 34 5.75 11.90 -30.52
C ALA A 34 6.29 10.91 -31.56
N PHE A 35 5.76 9.68 -31.60
CA PHE A 35 6.21 8.67 -32.58
C PHE A 35 5.41 8.70 -33.89
N ASN A 36 4.38 9.54 -34.00
CA ASN A 36 3.44 9.60 -35.12
C ASN A 36 2.90 8.20 -35.50
N VAL A 37 2.37 7.49 -34.50
CA VAL A 37 1.91 6.10 -34.64
C VAL A 37 0.45 5.92 -34.25
N SER A 38 -0.15 4.83 -34.76
CA SER A 38 -1.49 4.44 -34.33
C SER A 38 -1.50 3.93 -32.89
N ARG A 39 -2.70 3.97 -32.29
CA ARG A 39 -2.94 3.50 -30.92
C ARG A 39 -2.36 2.12 -30.58
N PRO A 40 -2.56 1.06 -31.39
CA PRO A 40 -1.96 -0.25 -31.10
C PRO A 40 -0.43 -0.28 -31.19
N ALA A 41 0.18 0.63 -31.95
CA ALA A 41 1.63 0.76 -32.03
C ALA A 41 2.19 1.52 -30.83
N ALA A 42 1.54 2.61 -30.39
CA ALA A 42 1.92 3.30 -29.15
C ALA A 42 1.83 2.38 -27.92
N GLN A 43 0.78 1.55 -27.81
CA GLN A 43 0.69 0.55 -26.74
C GLN A 43 1.82 -0.48 -26.76
N ARG A 44 2.32 -0.86 -27.95
CA ARG A 44 3.48 -1.75 -28.07
C ARG A 44 4.76 -1.03 -27.65
N ILE A 45 4.92 0.24 -28.00
CA ILE A 45 6.05 1.07 -27.55
C ILE A 45 6.03 1.21 -26.03
N MET A 46 4.87 1.53 -25.42
CA MET A 46 4.72 1.59 -23.96
C MET A 46 5.17 0.30 -23.28
N ARG A 47 4.76 -0.86 -23.81
CA ARG A 47 5.19 -2.16 -23.28
C ARG A 47 6.70 -2.33 -23.41
N ALA A 48 7.27 -2.02 -24.59
CA ALA A 48 8.71 -2.14 -24.85
C ALA A 48 9.57 -1.26 -23.95
N ILE A 49 9.09 -0.08 -23.56
CA ILE A 49 9.77 0.82 -22.61
C ILE A 49 9.78 0.21 -21.21
N GLY A 50 8.67 -0.40 -20.77
CA GLY A 50 8.52 -0.93 -19.42
C GLY A 50 8.17 0.15 -18.39
N ASN A 51 8.24 -0.19 -17.10
CA ASN A 51 7.98 0.71 -15.97
C ASN A 51 6.66 1.51 -16.09
N ILE A 52 5.57 0.79 -16.40
CA ILE A 52 4.26 1.41 -16.58
C ILE A 52 3.58 1.57 -15.22
N ASP A 53 3.46 2.80 -14.77
CA ASP A 53 2.72 3.15 -13.56
C ASP A 53 1.23 3.26 -13.85
N ASN A 54 0.41 2.78 -12.93
CA ASN A 54 -1.05 2.96 -12.98
C ASN A 54 -1.46 4.08 -12.02
N ILE A 55 -1.72 5.25 -12.57
CA ILE A 55 -2.14 6.44 -11.81
C ILE A 55 -3.63 6.67 -12.08
N GLY A 56 -4.48 6.35 -11.11
CA GLY A 56 -5.93 6.59 -11.20
C GLY A 56 -6.61 5.86 -12.38
N GLY A 57 -6.15 4.65 -12.72
CA GLY A 57 -6.65 3.88 -13.87
C GLY A 57 -6.00 4.24 -15.21
N THR A 58 -5.13 5.25 -15.23
CA THR A 58 -4.40 5.66 -16.43
C THR A 58 -2.97 5.12 -16.37
N HIS A 59 -2.57 4.44 -17.44
CA HIS A 59 -1.21 3.92 -17.58
C HIS A 59 -0.28 5.02 -18.09
N ALA A 60 0.80 5.28 -17.36
CA ALA A 60 1.78 6.30 -17.69
C ALA A 60 3.20 5.77 -17.49
N ILE A 61 4.17 6.46 -18.08
CA ILE A 61 5.59 6.12 -18.03
C ILE A 61 6.36 7.42 -17.77
N SER A 62 7.48 7.36 -17.06
CA SER A 62 8.33 8.53 -16.85
C SER A 62 9.06 8.95 -18.13
N ARG A 63 9.27 10.25 -18.31
CA ARG A 63 10.05 10.83 -19.43
C ARG A 63 11.43 10.19 -19.51
N ASP A 64 12.10 10.02 -18.38
CA ASP A 64 13.44 9.42 -18.31
C ASP A 64 13.44 7.99 -18.85
N SER A 65 12.40 7.19 -18.57
CA SER A 65 12.28 5.85 -19.15
C SER A 65 12.13 5.88 -20.67
N VAL A 66 11.43 6.88 -21.22
CA VAL A 66 11.31 7.09 -22.68
C VAL A 66 12.67 7.48 -23.28
N ILE A 67 13.41 8.37 -22.62
CA ILE A 67 14.75 8.83 -22.99
C ILE A 67 15.73 7.65 -23.02
N THR A 68 15.86 6.91 -21.91
CA THR A 68 16.74 5.73 -21.84
C THR A 68 16.37 4.67 -22.88
N TYR A 69 15.08 4.48 -23.15
CA TYR A 69 14.65 3.58 -24.21
C TYR A 69 15.11 4.05 -25.59
N LEU A 70 15.01 5.34 -25.90
CA LEU A 70 15.45 5.91 -27.17
C LEU A 70 16.97 5.87 -27.32
N GLU A 71 17.74 6.16 -26.27
CA GLU A 71 19.20 6.03 -26.24
C GLU A 71 19.63 4.61 -26.63
N HIS A 72 19.06 3.60 -25.98
CA HIS A 72 19.36 2.21 -26.30
C HIS A 72 19.00 1.83 -27.74
N LEU A 73 17.98 2.45 -28.34
CA LEU A 73 17.63 2.21 -29.74
C LEU A 73 18.58 2.90 -30.72
N ILE A 74 19.08 4.08 -30.36
CA ILE A 74 20.05 4.84 -31.15
C ILE A 74 21.41 4.15 -31.16
N GLU A 75 21.82 3.56 -30.03
CA GLU A 75 23.07 2.81 -29.89
C GLU A 75 23.04 1.42 -30.56
N ALA A 76 21.86 0.91 -30.88
CA ALA A 76 21.70 -0.41 -31.46
C ALA A 76 21.99 -0.43 -32.98
N GLU A 77 22.65 -1.50 -33.44
CA GLU A 77 22.96 -1.71 -34.87
C GLU A 77 21.69 -1.85 -35.73
N ASP A 78 20.65 -2.54 -35.23
CA ASP A 78 19.30 -2.50 -35.80
C ASP A 78 18.25 -2.12 -34.72
N PRO A 79 17.73 -0.89 -34.77
CA PRO A 79 16.68 -0.44 -33.86
C PRO A 79 15.41 -1.30 -33.92
N THR A 80 15.13 -1.92 -35.07
CA THR A 80 13.96 -2.79 -35.24
C THR A 80 14.12 -4.07 -34.43
N GLU A 81 15.30 -4.68 -34.49
CA GLU A 81 15.61 -5.88 -33.73
C GLU A 81 15.68 -5.58 -32.22
N ALA A 82 16.32 -4.48 -31.83
CA ALA A 82 16.41 -4.05 -30.44
C ALA A 82 15.03 -3.85 -29.80
N HIS A 83 14.10 -3.20 -30.51
CA HIS A 83 12.70 -3.04 -30.07
C HIS A 83 11.99 -4.39 -29.88
N LEU A 84 12.15 -5.31 -30.85
CA LEU A 84 11.52 -6.63 -30.79
C LEU A 84 12.08 -7.51 -29.67
N ARG A 85 13.41 -7.48 -29.45
CA ARG A 85 14.04 -8.20 -28.33
C ARG A 85 13.53 -7.70 -26.98
N ARG A 86 13.40 -6.38 -26.81
CA ARG A 86 12.77 -5.80 -25.61
C ARG A 86 11.34 -6.30 -25.42
N LEU A 87 10.53 -6.35 -26.48
CA LEU A 87 9.17 -6.88 -26.40
C LEU A 87 9.10 -8.35 -26.00
N GLN A 88 10.08 -9.17 -26.39
CA GLN A 88 10.14 -10.61 -26.08
C GLN A 88 10.72 -10.88 -24.69
N ASN A 89 11.64 -10.05 -24.23
CA ASN A 89 12.33 -10.19 -22.94
C ASN A 89 11.55 -9.56 -21.77
N LEU A 90 10.41 -8.92 -22.03
CA LEU A 90 9.49 -8.52 -20.97
C LEU A 90 8.89 -9.78 -20.36
N GLU A 91 9.33 -10.12 -19.15
CA GLU A 91 8.60 -11.09 -18.34
C GLU A 91 7.12 -10.65 -18.28
N PRO A 92 6.18 -11.53 -18.64
CA PRO A 92 4.78 -11.19 -18.53
C PRO A 92 4.50 -10.86 -17.07
N ALA A 93 4.07 -9.62 -16.79
CA ALA A 93 3.68 -9.20 -15.46
C ALA A 93 2.79 -10.30 -14.83
N PRO A 94 3.04 -10.71 -13.57
CA PRO A 94 2.32 -11.81 -12.96
C PRO A 94 0.83 -11.56 -13.11
N ARG A 95 0.17 -12.41 -13.92
CA ARG A 95 -1.27 -12.26 -14.15
C ARG A 95 -1.96 -12.60 -12.85
N HIS A 96 -2.50 -11.59 -12.16
CA HIS A 96 -3.39 -11.80 -11.03
C HIS A 96 -4.55 -12.69 -11.49
N ARG A 97 -4.53 -13.98 -11.11
CA ARG A 97 -5.69 -14.83 -11.29
C ARG A 97 -6.72 -14.39 -10.27
N LYS A 98 -7.90 -14.00 -10.73
CA LYS A 98 -9.02 -13.73 -9.84
C LYS A 98 -9.33 -15.02 -9.09
N ILE A 99 -9.07 -15.03 -7.80
CA ILE A 99 -9.45 -16.14 -6.93
C ILE A 99 -10.98 -16.10 -6.84
N GLN A 100 -11.63 -17.12 -7.38
CA GLN A 100 -13.08 -17.29 -7.23
C GLN A 100 -13.35 -17.99 -5.90
N GLY A 101 -13.61 -17.20 -4.86
CA GLY A 101 -14.12 -17.69 -3.58
C GLY A 101 -15.64 -17.64 -3.57
N THR A 102 -16.28 -18.68 -3.07
CA THR A 102 -17.73 -18.69 -2.86
C THR A 102 -17.97 -18.17 -1.45
N VAL A 103 -18.10 -16.87 -1.30
CA VAL A 103 -18.36 -16.28 0.01
C VAL A 103 -19.88 -16.20 0.22
N PRO A 104 -20.42 -16.61 1.38
CA PRO A 104 -21.86 -16.54 1.65
C PRO A 104 -22.42 -15.12 1.45
N ASN A 105 -23.58 -15.00 0.81
CA ASN A 105 -24.19 -13.70 0.47
C ASN A 105 -24.59 -12.86 1.70
N ASP A 106 -24.77 -13.47 2.87
CA ASP A 106 -25.21 -12.80 4.10
C ASP A 106 -24.06 -12.16 4.92
N LEU A 107 -22.93 -11.85 4.28
CA LEU A 107 -21.77 -11.25 4.93
C LEU A 107 -21.94 -9.77 5.36
N HIS A 108 -23.10 -9.16 5.09
CA HIS A 108 -23.35 -7.76 5.45
C HIS A 108 -23.60 -7.53 6.95
N SER A 109 -23.87 -8.60 7.72
CA SER A 109 -24.19 -8.52 9.17
C SER A 109 -23.21 -9.27 10.06
N VAL A 110 -22.08 -9.75 9.53
CA VAL A 110 -21.13 -10.52 10.33
C VAL A 110 -20.31 -9.57 11.21
N MET A 111 -20.47 -9.74 12.52
CA MET A 111 -19.76 -9.05 13.59
C MET A 111 -18.66 -9.96 14.15
N VAL A 112 -17.80 -9.42 15.01
CA VAL A 112 -16.71 -10.21 15.64
C VAL A 112 -17.25 -11.40 16.45
N SER A 113 -18.44 -11.26 17.04
CA SER A 113 -19.13 -12.34 17.77
C SER A 113 -19.60 -13.51 16.90
N SER A 114 -19.70 -13.31 15.59
CA SER A 114 -20.15 -14.30 14.62
C SER A 114 -19.00 -14.95 13.85
N LEU A 115 -17.77 -14.78 14.32
CA LEU A 115 -16.60 -15.40 13.68
C LEU A 115 -16.69 -16.94 13.75
N PRO A 116 -16.41 -17.64 12.65
CA PRO A 116 -16.32 -19.09 12.65
C PRO A 116 -15.17 -19.56 13.56
N PRO A 117 -15.27 -20.76 14.14
CA PRO A 117 -14.28 -21.28 15.11
C PRO A 117 -12.87 -21.43 14.53
N ASN A 118 -12.74 -21.38 13.21
CA ASN A 118 -11.48 -21.48 12.50
C ASN A 118 -10.69 -20.15 12.46
N ILE A 119 -11.29 -19.05 12.95
CA ILE A 119 -10.68 -17.72 13.02
C ILE A 119 -10.61 -17.31 14.49
N VAL A 120 -9.39 -17.15 15.00
CA VAL A 120 -9.16 -16.74 16.39
C VAL A 120 -8.42 -15.42 16.40
N LEU A 121 -9.03 -14.42 17.04
CA LEU A 121 -8.40 -13.14 17.34
C LEU A 121 -7.75 -13.22 18.72
N LYS A 122 -6.46 -12.93 18.79
CA LYS A 122 -5.69 -12.84 20.04
C LYS A 122 -5.07 -11.43 20.13
N PRO A 123 -4.73 -10.95 21.33
CA PRO A 123 -3.95 -9.74 21.47
C PRO A 123 -2.65 -9.83 20.66
N GLY A 124 -2.45 -8.90 19.72
CA GLY A 124 -1.29 -8.84 18.83
C GLY A 124 -1.23 -9.91 17.73
N GLY A 125 -2.28 -10.70 17.50
CA GLY A 125 -2.22 -11.77 16.49
C GLY A 125 -3.57 -12.29 16.01
N ILE A 126 -3.59 -12.72 14.75
CA ILE A 126 -4.75 -13.36 14.13
C ILE A 126 -4.35 -14.73 13.62
N GLU A 127 -5.11 -15.75 13.99
CA GLU A 127 -4.89 -17.13 13.57
C GLU A 127 -6.07 -17.57 12.69
N VAL A 128 -5.78 -17.99 11.46
CA VAL A 128 -6.76 -18.52 10.52
C VAL A 128 -6.36 -19.93 10.13
N THR A 129 -7.24 -20.88 10.42
CA THR A 129 -7.05 -22.30 10.10
C THR A 129 -8.02 -22.75 9.02
N GLY A 130 -7.66 -23.79 8.26
CA GLY A 130 -8.49 -24.35 7.20
C GLY A 130 -7.94 -25.68 6.73
N SER A 131 -8.82 -26.51 6.15
CA SER A 131 -8.48 -27.84 5.63
C SER A 131 -7.75 -27.79 4.29
N ASP A 132 -7.99 -26.76 3.49
CA ASP A 132 -7.33 -26.51 2.21
C ASP A 132 -7.12 -25.01 1.95
N PHE A 133 -6.38 -24.66 0.90
CA PHE A 133 -6.11 -23.28 0.52
C PHE A 133 -7.40 -22.47 0.26
N LYS A 134 -8.44 -23.11 -0.28
CA LYS A 134 -9.70 -22.45 -0.60
C LYS A 134 -10.45 -22.05 0.68
N HIS A 135 -10.51 -22.93 1.67
CA HIS A 135 -11.09 -22.67 2.99
C HIS A 135 -10.33 -21.58 3.74
N VAL A 136 -9.00 -21.59 3.70
CA VAL A 136 -8.19 -20.52 4.32
C VAL A 136 -8.50 -19.17 3.65
N MET A 137 -8.62 -19.14 2.33
CA MET A 137 -8.98 -17.92 1.60
C MET A 137 -10.41 -17.45 1.90
N GLU A 138 -11.38 -18.35 1.98
CA GLU A 138 -12.75 -18.01 2.38
C GLU A 138 -12.77 -17.44 3.79
N ASN A 139 -12.04 -18.05 4.74
CA ASN A 139 -11.93 -17.55 6.11
C ASN A 139 -11.24 -16.17 6.17
N LEU A 140 -10.20 -15.93 5.35
CA LEU A 140 -9.56 -14.62 5.25
C LEU A 140 -10.51 -13.55 4.70
N LEU A 141 -11.36 -13.89 3.72
CA LEU A 141 -12.36 -12.98 3.18
C LEU A 141 -13.44 -12.66 4.21
N ILE A 142 -13.89 -13.65 4.98
CA ILE A 142 -14.83 -13.45 6.10
C ILE A 142 -14.20 -12.52 7.15
N LEU A 143 -12.95 -12.79 7.54
CA LEU A 143 -12.21 -11.95 8.48
C LEU A 143 -12.10 -10.50 7.98
N ALA A 144 -11.66 -10.29 6.74
CA ALA A 144 -11.52 -8.95 6.17
C ALA A 144 -12.84 -8.18 6.18
N ARG A 145 -13.97 -8.88 5.98
CA ARG A 145 -15.30 -8.28 6.03
C ARG A 145 -15.76 -7.95 7.46
N VAL A 146 -15.49 -8.83 8.41
CA VAL A 146 -15.76 -8.58 9.84
C VAL A 146 -14.97 -7.37 10.33
N LEU A 147 -13.68 -7.30 9.98
CA LEU A 147 -12.84 -6.14 10.30
C LEU A 147 -13.36 -4.86 9.67
N GLN A 148 -14.01 -4.91 8.50
CA GLN A 148 -14.63 -3.75 7.87
C GLN A 148 -15.94 -3.32 8.56
N ASN A 149 -16.73 -4.26 9.06
CA ASN A 149 -18.04 -4.00 9.65
C ASN A 149 -17.95 -3.63 11.14
N ASP A 150 -17.01 -4.21 11.88
CA ASP A 150 -16.91 -4.13 13.35
C ASP A 150 -15.46 -3.82 13.77
N THR A 151 -14.97 -2.69 13.25
CA THR A 151 -13.58 -2.22 13.44
C THR A 151 -13.24 -1.99 14.91
N GLU A 152 -14.18 -1.44 15.68
CA GLU A 152 -13.92 -1.02 17.06
C GLU A 152 -13.76 -2.23 17.99
N THR A 153 -14.65 -3.22 17.88
CA THR A 153 -14.57 -4.44 18.70
C THR A 153 -13.34 -5.26 18.34
N ALA A 154 -13.02 -5.35 17.04
CA ALA A 154 -11.81 -6.04 16.59
C ALA A 154 -10.54 -5.35 17.09
N ALA A 155 -10.48 -4.01 17.06
CA ALA A 155 -9.36 -3.24 17.57
C ALA A 155 -9.17 -3.46 19.08
N GLN A 156 -10.26 -3.51 19.86
CA GLN A 156 -10.17 -3.78 21.30
C GLN A 156 -9.64 -5.18 21.64
N LEU A 157 -9.92 -6.18 20.80
CA LEU A 157 -9.46 -7.56 20.97
C LEU A 157 -7.99 -7.75 20.56
N ILE A 158 -7.58 -7.09 19.47
CA ILE A 158 -6.22 -7.20 18.92
C ILE A 158 -5.25 -6.28 19.68
N ASP A 159 -5.68 -5.05 19.97
CA ASP A 159 -4.91 -4.03 20.67
C ASP A 159 -5.63 -3.65 21.98
N PRO A 160 -5.71 -4.55 22.97
CA PRO A 160 -6.33 -4.22 24.23
C PRO A 160 -5.62 -3.00 24.83
N PRO A 161 -6.38 -2.02 25.36
CA PRO A 161 -5.80 -0.81 25.93
C PRO A 161 -4.79 -1.25 27.00
N LYS A 162 -3.54 -0.79 26.85
CA LYS A 162 -2.51 -1.01 27.86
C LYS A 162 -3.07 -0.51 29.18
N ASN A 163 -3.38 -1.43 30.10
CA ASN A 163 -3.70 -1.09 31.47
C ASN A 163 -2.55 -0.23 31.97
N ARG A 164 -2.79 1.07 32.13
CA ARG A 164 -1.84 1.96 32.81
C ARG A 164 -1.70 1.37 34.20
N THR A 165 -0.54 0.79 34.48
CA THR A 165 -0.20 0.26 35.79
C THR A 165 -0.48 1.37 36.82
N PRO A 166 -1.22 1.10 37.92
CA PRO A 166 -1.62 2.09 38.93
C PRO A 166 -0.43 2.58 39.81
N SER A 167 0.78 2.62 39.27
CA SER A 167 2.00 3.05 39.97
C SER A 167 1.89 4.49 40.45
N ILE A 168 1.26 5.36 39.65
CA ILE A 168 1.09 6.78 39.97
C ILE A 168 0.13 6.96 41.15
N ASP A 169 -0.89 6.11 41.29
CA ASP A 169 -1.87 6.22 42.37
C ASP A 169 -1.29 5.85 43.74
N TYR A 170 -0.28 4.98 43.80
CA TYR A 170 0.40 4.64 45.05
C TYR A 170 1.31 5.78 45.51
N GLU A 171 2.13 6.33 44.63
CA GLU A 171 3.02 7.47 44.94
C GLU A 171 2.23 8.72 45.33
N LEU A 172 1.15 9.04 44.61
CA LEU A 172 0.27 10.14 44.96
C LEU A 172 -0.39 9.93 46.32
N LYS A 173 -0.91 8.72 46.62
CA LYS A 173 -1.46 8.41 47.95
C LYS A 173 -0.43 8.57 49.06
N THR A 174 0.83 8.19 48.82
CA THR A 174 1.90 8.38 49.81
C THR A 174 2.22 9.87 50.03
N MET A 175 2.29 10.69 48.97
CA MET A 175 2.50 12.13 49.11
C MET A 175 1.34 12.82 49.84
N PHE A 176 0.09 12.47 49.54
CA PHE A 176 -1.07 13.06 50.20
C PHE A 176 -1.17 12.68 51.69
N ASN A 177 -0.77 11.46 52.05
CA ASN A 177 -0.68 11.06 53.45
C ASN A 177 0.43 11.81 54.19
N ASP A 178 1.60 11.98 53.57
CA ASP A 178 2.71 12.72 54.18
C ASP A 178 2.35 14.21 54.38
N LEU A 179 1.66 14.82 53.42
CA LEU A 179 1.13 16.19 53.55
C LEU A 179 0.13 16.32 54.70
N ARG A 180 -0.82 15.38 54.86
CA ARG A 180 -1.75 15.38 56.00
C ARG A 180 -1.05 15.29 57.35
N VAL A 181 -0.01 14.47 57.45
CA VAL A 181 0.77 14.33 58.69
C VAL A 181 1.48 15.65 59.03
N ARG A 182 2.08 16.30 58.04
CA ARG A 182 2.77 17.59 58.22
C ARG A 182 1.82 18.72 58.58
N GLU A 183 0.65 18.79 57.95
CA GLU A 183 -0.37 19.79 58.28
C GLU A 183 -0.88 19.62 59.72
N ALA A 184 -1.14 18.39 60.16
CA ALA A 184 -1.57 18.12 61.53
C ALA A 184 -0.51 18.54 62.56
N ALA A 185 0.77 18.27 62.28
CA ALA A 185 1.89 18.69 63.13
C ALA A 185 2.03 20.22 63.19
N TYR A 186 1.84 20.91 62.06
CA TYR A 186 1.87 22.37 62.00
C TYR A 186 0.71 23.00 62.79
N GLN A 187 -0.50 22.45 62.68
CA GLN A 187 -1.67 22.92 63.42
C GLN A 187 -1.54 22.71 64.94
N ALA A 188 -0.96 21.59 65.37
CA ALA A 188 -0.67 21.32 66.77
C ALA A 188 0.35 22.33 67.34
N ALA A 189 1.43 22.61 66.61
CA ALA A 189 2.43 23.58 67.02
C ALA A 189 1.90 25.03 67.07
N GLN A 190 0.95 25.38 66.20
CA GLN A 190 0.27 26.68 66.21
C GLN A 190 -0.67 26.84 67.41
N THR A 191 -1.37 25.76 67.80
CA THR A 191 -2.30 25.78 68.94
C THR A 191 -1.59 25.79 70.29
N GLU A 192 -0.41 25.18 70.41
CA GLU A 192 0.43 25.30 71.61
C GLU A 192 1.01 26.71 71.78
N LYS A 193 1.42 27.37 70.69
CA LYS A 193 1.92 28.76 70.73
C LYS A 193 0.87 29.82 71.04
N GLN A 194 -0.42 29.52 70.85
CA GLN A 194 -1.52 30.43 71.20
C GLN A 194 -2.00 30.26 72.65
N LYS A 195 -1.54 29.22 73.35
CA LYS A 195 -1.88 28.94 74.76
C LYS A 195 -0.78 29.31 75.76
N ALA A 196 0.40 29.68 75.29
CA ALA A 196 1.53 30.19 76.09
C ALA A 196 1.59 31.72 76.01
#